data_AF-A0A3S4BFE3-F1
#
_entry.id   AF-A0A3S4BFE3-F1
#
_cell.length_a   1.000
_cell.length_b   1.000
_cell.length_c   1.000
_cell.angle_alpha   90.00
_cell.angle_beta   90.00
_cell.angle_gamma   90.00
#
_symmetry.space_group_name_H-M   'P 1'
#
loop_
_entity.id
_entity.type
_entity.pdbx_description
1 polymer ?
#
loop_
_entity_poly.entity_id
_entity_poly.type
_entity_poly.pdbx_seq_one_letter_code
_entity_poly.pdbx_strand_id
1 'polypeptide(L)'
;MSSYVIAVPEALAAAATDFSGIGEAVRRASAAAAGSTTNLLAAGADEVSAAIAGLFGSHAQEYQALSAQVTVFHDRFVQTIAAGSGAYAAAEAANASLLQTIEADVLAMINAPTKALFGRALIGDGANGAAGSGQAGGAGGLLWGNGGDGGSGAAGQAGGAGGNAGLFGNGGNGGTGGAGGVGGGGGAGGWLGGFGGAGGTGGAGGAGGVGGASRALFGFSGGAGGTGGAGVAGGVGGVGGAGGAAWGLLSNGGPGGTGGLGGSSGTFGVAGGTGGAGGVGGHGGLFGVGGHGGLGGGGGLGGAATAGFAAPGAAGGVGSAAAGVAGGVGGLGGIGGAPGTVTTITVGDAPTGVAVNPGGDVYVTNRGDGTVSVINPASNTVIGSPIGVGSNPTGVAVNPGGYVYVANSGSNTVWVIDPTTNTVTGTPIPVGDFPFGVAVSPGGHVYVTNRVDGTVSVIDPTTNTTVSGTPIPVGNTPFGVAVNPGGDVYVTNLSGGTVSVIDPTTNTVTGTPIPVGNNPYGVAVNPGGNIYVTNQADGTVSVIDPTTNTVTGTPIAVGSGPFGVAVNPNTGYVYVTNHFSNTVSVIDPTTSTVTATIDVGALPFGVAVDPTTGHVYVANIDSGTVSVISG
;
A
#
# COMPACT_ATOMS: atom_id res chain seq x y z
N MET A 1 32.24 24.97 2.16
CA MET A 1 31.68 23.62 2.35
C MET A 1 30.55 23.75 3.34
N SER A 2 29.32 23.90 2.87
CA SER A 2 28.12 23.85 3.69
C SER A 2 27.73 22.37 3.76
N SER A 3 27.93 21.72 4.91
CA SER A 3 27.38 20.39 5.13
C SER A 3 25.86 20.55 5.29
N TYR A 4 25.09 20.05 4.34
CA TYR A 4 23.65 19.89 4.53
C TYR A 4 23.46 18.72 5.50
N VAL A 5 23.13 19.03 6.75
CA VAL A 5 22.63 18.05 7.71
C VAL A 5 21.15 17.90 7.42
N ILE A 6 20.76 16.77 6.82
CA ILE A 6 19.36 16.35 6.76
C ILE A 6 19.05 15.71 8.11
N ALA A 7 18.32 16.41 8.96
CA ALA A 7 17.76 15.82 10.18
C ALA A 7 16.41 15.21 9.80
N VAL A 8 16.16 13.95 10.15
CA VAL A 8 14.84 13.33 10.09
C VAL A 8 14.28 13.41 11.52
N PRO A 9 13.42 14.41 11.84
CA PRO A 9 13.01 14.67 13.23
C PRO A 9 12.36 13.45 13.89
N GLU A 10 11.60 12.67 13.13
CA GLU A 10 10.91 11.47 13.57
C GLU A 10 11.89 10.34 13.95
N ALA A 11 12.94 10.14 13.15
CA ALA A 11 13.96 9.14 13.43
C ALA A 11 14.78 9.51 14.69
N LEU A 12 15.04 10.81 14.88
CA LEU A 12 15.73 11.29 16.08
C LEU A 12 14.86 11.15 17.35
N ALA A 13 13.55 11.37 17.24
CA ALA A 13 12.61 11.19 18.34
C ALA A 13 12.43 9.71 18.71
N ALA A 14 12.38 8.83 17.72
CA ALA A 14 12.38 7.37 17.92
C ALA A 14 13.67 6.92 18.63
N ALA A 15 14.83 7.35 18.13
CA ALA A 15 16.12 7.03 18.76
C ALA A 15 16.22 7.53 20.20
N ALA A 16 15.73 8.74 20.51
CA ALA A 16 15.69 9.25 21.88
C ALA A 16 14.83 8.38 22.82
N THR A 17 13.74 7.83 22.30
CA THR A 17 12.85 6.91 23.02
C THR A 17 13.55 5.57 23.30
N ASP A 18 14.22 5.01 22.28
CA ASP A 18 14.99 3.77 22.42
C ASP A 18 16.14 3.91 23.42
N PHE A 19 16.90 5.01 23.35
CA PHE A 19 17.96 5.30 24.31
C PHE A 19 17.41 5.43 25.73
N SER A 20 16.23 6.04 25.91
CA SER A 20 15.56 6.08 27.22
C SER A 20 15.23 4.68 27.73
N GLY A 21 14.71 3.81 26.85
CA GLY A 21 14.38 2.42 27.16
C GLY A 21 15.61 1.58 27.56
N ILE A 22 16.72 1.72 26.83
CA ILE A 22 18.00 1.06 27.15
C ILE A 22 18.51 1.52 28.52
N GLY A 23 18.51 2.84 28.77
CA GLY A 23 18.93 3.40 30.05
C GLY A 23 18.13 2.83 31.22
N GLU A 24 16.81 2.68 31.06
CA GLU A 24 15.92 2.10 32.07
C GLU A 24 16.16 0.60 32.28
N ALA A 25 16.40 -0.16 31.21
CA ALA A 25 16.73 -1.57 31.30
C ALA A 25 18.04 -1.80 32.08
N VAL A 26 19.08 -1.01 31.78
CA VAL A 26 20.36 -1.06 32.48
C VAL A 26 20.20 -0.68 33.96
N ARG A 27 19.46 0.40 34.27
CA ARG A 27 19.18 0.79 35.67
C ARG A 27 18.51 -0.32 36.46
N ARG A 28 17.49 -0.99 35.89
CA ARG A 28 16.80 -2.11 36.55
C ARG A 28 17.71 -3.30 36.76
N ALA A 29 18.54 -3.65 35.78
CA ALA A 29 19.51 -4.73 35.91
C ALA A 29 20.55 -4.44 37.01
N SER A 30 21.12 -3.23 37.02
CA SER A 30 22.09 -2.79 38.04
C SER A 30 21.49 -2.76 39.45
N ALA A 31 20.23 -2.34 39.59
CA ALA A 31 19.52 -2.33 40.87
C ALA A 31 19.21 -3.75 41.37
N ALA A 32 18.78 -4.66 40.49
CA ALA A 32 18.52 -6.05 40.84
C ALA A 32 19.78 -6.80 41.31
N ALA A 33 20.93 -6.51 40.69
CA ALA A 33 22.21 -7.10 41.06
C ALA A 33 22.84 -6.50 42.33
N ALA A 34 22.42 -5.30 42.75
CA ALA A 34 23.05 -4.57 43.86
C ALA A 34 23.00 -5.34 45.18
N GLY A 35 21.85 -5.95 45.50
CA GLY A 35 21.65 -6.63 46.78
C GLY A 35 22.56 -7.84 46.99
N SER A 36 22.75 -8.65 45.96
CA SER A 36 23.57 -9.88 46.01
C SER A 36 25.06 -9.62 45.87
N THR A 37 25.48 -8.47 45.33
CA THR A 37 26.89 -8.14 45.10
C THR A 37 27.50 -7.29 46.21
N THR A 38 26.70 -6.47 46.91
CA THR A 38 27.18 -5.59 47.98
C THR A 38 27.13 -6.23 49.37
N ASN A 39 26.27 -7.23 49.59
CA ASN A 39 26.11 -7.92 50.88
C ASN A 39 26.60 -9.37 50.82
N LEU A 40 27.79 -9.59 50.27
CA LEU A 40 28.37 -10.93 50.17
C LEU A 40 28.68 -11.48 51.58
N LEU A 41 28.13 -12.64 51.93
CA LEU A 41 28.47 -13.33 53.17
C LEU A 41 29.78 -14.11 52.99
N ALA A 42 30.62 -14.11 54.03
CA ALA A 42 31.85 -14.90 54.04
C ALA A 42 31.49 -16.40 53.97
N ALA A 43 32.16 -17.14 53.07
CA ALA A 43 31.91 -18.57 52.87
C ALA A 43 32.40 -19.45 54.03
N GLY A 44 33.35 -18.94 54.84
CA GLY A 44 33.89 -19.59 56.02
C GLY A 44 34.01 -18.60 57.20
N ALA A 45 34.09 -19.14 58.41
CA ALA A 45 34.28 -18.36 59.65
C ALA A 45 35.76 -17.96 59.87
N ASP A 46 36.48 -17.71 58.77
CA ASP A 46 37.90 -17.36 58.75
C ASP A 46 38.11 -15.95 58.21
N GLU A 47 39.24 -15.37 58.59
CA GLU A 47 39.62 -13.99 58.28
C GLU A 47 39.85 -13.77 56.77
N VAL A 48 40.25 -14.82 56.03
CA VAL A 48 40.50 -14.74 54.58
C VAL A 48 39.17 -14.67 53.83
N SER A 49 38.20 -15.53 54.17
CA SER A 49 36.84 -15.49 53.62
C SER A 49 36.14 -14.17 53.92
N ALA A 50 36.33 -13.60 55.12
CA ALA A 50 35.81 -12.29 55.49
C ALA A 50 36.46 -11.15 54.70
N ALA A 51 37.77 -11.19 54.50
CA ALA A 51 38.50 -10.19 53.71
C ALA A 51 38.11 -10.23 52.22
N ILE A 52 37.94 -11.41 51.64
CA ILE A 52 37.51 -11.60 50.24
C ILE A 52 36.08 -11.07 50.04
N ALA A 53 35.15 -11.40 50.95
CA ALA A 53 33.78 -10.87 50.90
C ALA A 53 33.75 -9.34 51.02
N GLY A 54 34.60 -8.76 51.88
CA GLY A 54 34.78 -7.32 52.01
C GLY A 54 35.29 -6.64 50.74
N LEU A 55 36.29 -7.25 50.08
CA LEU A 55 36.85 -6.72 48.82
C LEU A 55 35.81 -6.71 47.68
N PHE A 56 35.05 -7.80 47.51
CA PHE A 56 34.00 -7.84 46.50
C PHE A 56 32.85 -6.87 46.82
N GLY A 57 32.49 -6.74 48.10
CA GLY A 57 31.49 -5.77 48.56
C GLY A 57 31.90 -4.32 48.28
N SER A 58 33.16 -3.94 48.53
CA SER A 58 33.64 -2.59 48.23
C SER A 58 33.68 -2.30 46.74
N HIS A 59 34.13 -3.26 45.92
CA HIS A 59 34.15 -3.11 44.47
C HIS A 59 32.74 -2.98 43.88
N ALA A 60 31.78 -3.73 44.42
CA ALA A 60 30.38 -3.60 44.03
C ALA A 60 29.80 -2.22 44.38
N GLN A 61 30.18 -1.61 45.51
CA GLN A 61 29.75 -0.26 45.86
C GLN A 61 30.35 0.82 44.93
N GLU A 62 31.62 0.67 44.56
CA GLU A 62 32.26 1.55 43.57
C GLU A 62 31.58 1.46 42.19
N TYR A 63 31.22 0.25 41.76
CA TYR A 63 30.45 0.03 40.53
C TYR A 63 29.09 0.73 40.57
N GLN A 64 28.37 0.67 41.70
CA GLN A 64 27.08 1.36 41.86
C GLN A 64 27.24 2.89 41.80
N ALA A 65 28.30 3.44 42.39
CA ALA A 65 28.59 4.88 42.32
C ALA A 65 28.90 5.34 40.88
N LEU A 66 29.64 4.54 40.11
CA LEU A 66 29.93 4.81 38.70
C LEU A 66 28.65 4.69 37.84
N SER A 67 27.82 3.67 38.08
CA SER A 67 26.56 3.48 37.36
C SER A 67 25.59 4.67 37.55
N ALA A 68 25.58 5.28 38.74
CA ALA A 68 24.82 6.50 39.00
C ALA A 68 25.35 7.71 38.20
N GLN A 69 26.67 7.86 38.06
CA GLN A 69 27.25 8.94 37.25
C GLN A 69 26.94 8.77 35.76
N VAL A 70 27.02 7.54 35.25
CA VAL A 70 26.66 7.20 33.86
C VAL A 70 25.18 7.48 33.60
N THR A 71 24.30 7.22 34.57
CA THR A 71 22.87 7.53 34.47
C THR A 71 22.62 9.01 34.24
N VAL A 72 23.25 9.88 35.03
CA VAL A 72 23.10 11.34 34.89
C VAL A 72 23.59 11.83 33.53
N PHE A 73 24.71 11.27 33.04
CA PHE A 73 25.22 11.58 31.71
C PHE A 73 24.25 11.14 30.60
N HIS A 74 23.74 9.90 30.69
CA HIS A 74 22.80 9.33 29.73
C HIS A 74 21.50 10.14 29.65
N ASP A 75 20.93 10.52 30.79
CA ASP A 75 19.72 11.33 30.84
C ASP A 75 19.92 12.70 30.17
N ARG A 76 21.10 13.33 30.37
CA ARG A 76 21.47 14.60 29.73
C ARG A 76 21.65 14.45 28.21
N PHE A 77 22.22 13.33 27.77
CA PHE A 77 22.41 13.01 26.36
C PHE A 77 21.05 12.85 25.64
N VAL A 78 20.15 12.03 26.20
CA VAL A 78 18.80 11.82 25.65
C VAL A 78 18.01 13.14 25.60
N GLN A 79 18.08 13.96 26.65
CA GLN A 79 17.43 15.27 26.70
C GLN A 79 17.91 16.21 25.58
N THR A 80 19.20 16.16 25.25
CA THR A 80 19.80 17.02 24.23
C THR A 80 19.38 16.60 22.81
N ILE A 81 19.29 15.29 22.55
CA ILE A 81 18.81 14.76 21.26
C ILE A 81 17.34 15.12 21.04
N ALA A 82 16.49 14.93 22.06
CA ALA A 82 15.08 15.27 21.98
C ALA A 82 14.87 16.77 21.69
N ALA A 83 15.61 17.66 22.37
CA ALA A 83 15.54 19.10 22.14
C ALA A 83 16.00 19.50 20.72
N GLY A 84 16.98 18.81 20.15
CA GLY A 84 17.43 19.03 18.77
C GLY A 84 16.33 18.72 17.76
N SER A 85 15.64 17.58 17.90
CA SER A 85 14.57 17.17 16.98
C SER A 85 13.42 18.20 16.89
N GLY A 86 12.98 18.74 18.04
CA GLY A 86 11.91 19.72 18.10
C GLY A 86 12.27 21.05 17.45
N ALA A 87 13.53 21.46 17.50
CA ALA A 87 14.00 22.69 16.85
C ALA A 87 14.00 22.57 15.31
N TYR A 88 14.34 21.41 14.76
CA TYR A 88 14.30 21.17 13.32
C TYR A 88 12.86 21.12 12.79
N ALA A 89 11.97 20.39 13.45
CA ALA A 89 10.56 20.33 13.06
C ALA A 89 9.89 21.72 13.10
N ALA A 90 10.19 22.54 14.11
CA ALA A 90 9.67 23.90 14.21
C ALA A 90 10.19 24.82 13.09
N ALA A 91 11.45 24.65 12.67
CA ALA A 91 12.04 25.40 11.57
C ALA A 91 11.41 25.04 10.21
N GLU A 92 11.13 23.76 9.96
CA GLU A 92 10.45 23.31 8.75
C GLU A 92 9.02 23.86 8.66
N ALA A 93 8.26 23.78 9.76
CA ALA A 93 6.90 24.33 9.82
C ALA A 93 6.86 25.85 9.56
N ALA A 94 7.83 26.59 10.12
CA ALA A 94 7.94 28.03 9.89
C ALA A 94 8.26 28.35 8.41
N ASN A 95 9.20 27.62 7.80
CA ASN A 95 9.58 27.83 6.40
C ASN A 95 8.45 27.49 5.42
N ALA A 96 7.69 26.43 5.67
CA ALA A 96 6.53 26.08 4.84
C ALA A 96 5.44 27.17 4.89
N SER A 97 5.15 27.72 6.08
CA SER A 97 4.15 28.77 6.26
C SER A 97 4.52 30.09 5.57
N LEU A 98 5.81 30.43 5.56
CA LEU A 98 6.33 31.63 4.88
C LEU A 98 6.20 31.49 3.36
N LEU A 99 6.55 30.33 2.82
CA LEU A 99 6.45 30.09 1.38
C LEU A 99 5.01 30.15 0.89
N GLN A 100 4.08 29.54 1.64
CA GLN A 100 2.64 29.60 1.35
C GLN A 100 2.10 31.03 1.36
N THR A 101 2.54 31.84 2.32
CA THR A 101 2.12 33.26 2.42
C THR A 101 2.62 34.07 1.24
N ILE A 102 3.90 33.91 0.86
CA ILE A 102 4.49 34.61 -0.28
C ILE A 102 3.81 34.21 -1.59
N GLU A 103 3.51 32.92 -1.78
CA GLU A 103 2.77 32.44 -2.95
C GLU A 103 1.38 33.08 -3.04
N ALA A 104 0.64 33.11 -1.93
CA ALA A 104 -0.69 33.71 -1.88
C ALA A 104 -0.66 35.22 -2.22
N ASP A 105 0.32 35.96 -1.71
CA ASP A 105 0.47 37.40 -1.97
C ASP A 105 0.82 37.68 -3.44
N VAL A 106 1.73 36.88 -4.02
CA VAL A 106 2.09 37.00 -5.44
C VAL A 106 0.88 36.68 -6.34
N LEU A 107 0.12 35.62 -6.04
CA LEU A 107 -1.10 35.28 -6.76
C LEU A 107 -2.17 36.36 -6.62
N ALA A 108 -2.32 36.95 -5.43
CA ALA A 108 -3.26 38.04 -5.20
C ALA A 108 -2.89 39.26 -6.06
N MET A 109 -1.61 39.61 -6.13
CA MET A 109 -1.12 40.72 -6.96
C MET A 109 -1.35 40.47 -8.46
N ILE A 110 -1.04 39.27 -8.95
CA ILE A 110 -1.24 38.89 -10.37
C ILE A 110 -2.72 38.92 -10.74
N ASN A 111 -3.59 38.47 -9.83
CA ASN A 111 -5.02 38.36 -10.09
C ASN A 111 -5.81 39.64 -9.84
N ALA A 112 -5.25 40.63 -9.13
CA ALA A 112 -5.98 41.86 -8.79
C ALA A 112 -6.55 42.60 -10.02
N PRO A 113 -5.81 42.77 -11.13
CA PRO A 113 -6.34 43.47 -12.30
C PRO A 113 -7.50 42.72 -12.98
N THR A 114 -7.40 41.39 -13.13
CA THR A 114 -8.46 40.60 -13.77
C THR A 114 -9.66 40.37 -12.88
N LYS A 115 -9.47 40.22 -11.56
CA LYS A 115 -10.58 40.21 -10.61
C LYS A 115 -11.34 41.53 -10.63
N ALA A 116 -10.64 42.67 -10.72
CA ALA A 116 -11.28 43.98 -10.83
C ALA A 116 -12.03 44.17 -12.15
N LEU A 117 -11.48 43.69 -13.27
CA LEU A 117 -12.04 43.93 -14.61
C LEU A 117 -13.11 42.91 -15.03
N PHE A 118 -12.97 41.65 -14.61
CA PHE A 118 -13.79 40.53 -15.08
C PHE A 118 -14.47 39.75 -13.97
N GLY A 119 -14.25 40.12 -12.69
CA GLY A 119 -14.77 39.37 -11.54
C GLY A 119 -14.17 37.96 -11.41
N ARG A 120 -13.11 37.64 -12.16
CA ARG A 120 -12.51 36.31 -12.25
C ARG A 120 -10.99 36.42 -12.26
N ALA A 121 -10.33 35.51 -11.53
CA ALA A 121 -8.87 35.45 -11.49
C ALA A 121 -8.28 35.20 -12.89
N LEU A 122 -7.05 35.66 -13.13
CA LEU A 122 -6.30 35.33 -14.34
C LEU A 122 -5.77 33.89 -14.24
N ILE A 123 -5.18 33.56 -13.09
CA ILE A 123 -4.52 32.30 -12.79
C ILE A 123 -4.98 31.81 -11.41
N GLY A 124 -5.20 30.51 -11.25
CA GLY A 124 -5.52 29.86 -9.98
C GLY A 124 -6.86 29.15 -10.02
N ASP A 125 -7.04 28.19 -9.13
CA ASP A 125 -8.20 27.31 -9.16
C ASP A 125 -9.46 28.00 -8.62
N GLY A 126 -10.61 27.48 -9.03
CA GLY A 126 -11.91 27.92 -8.56
C GLY A 126 -12.13 27.51 -7.11
N ALA A 127 -12.82 28.34 -6.34
CA ALA A 127 -13.16 28.01 -4.97
C ALA A 127 -14.17 26.84 -4.93
N ASN A 128 -13.91 25.84 -4.10
CA ASN A 128 -14.85 24.74 -3.91
C ASN A 128 -16.14 25.25 -3.22
N GLY A 129 -17.28 24.68 -3.60
CA GLY A 129 -18.54 24.90 -2.90
C GLY A 129 -18.48 24.33 -1.49
N ALA A 130 -19.12 25.00 -0.53
CA ALA A 130 -19.12 24.53 0.85
C ALA A 130 -19.84 23.17 0.99
N ALA A 131 -19.27 22.23 1.74
CA ALA A 131 -19.90 20.94 1.99
C ALA A 131 -21.27 21.09 2.68
N GLY A 132 -22.23 20.26 2.29
CA GLY A 132 -23.60 20.27 2.80
C GLY A 132 -24.47 21.44 2.32
N SER A 133 -23.94 22.36 1.49
CA SER A 133 -24.67 23.53 1.01
C SER A 133 -25.29 23.37 -0.38
N GLY A 134 -24.86 22.37 -1.15
CA GLY A 134 -25.19 22.23 -2.57
C GLY A 134 -24.67 23.38 -3.45
N GLN A 135 -23.76 24.23 -2.93
CA GLN A 135 -23.22 25.36 -3.69
C GLN A 135 -22.35 24.88 -4.85
N ALA A 136 -22.48 25.53 -5.99
CA ALA A 136 -21.62 25.28 -7.13
C ALA A 136 -20.16 25.69 -6.83
N GLY A 137 -19.22 24.95 -7.38
CA GLY A 137 -17.82 25.34 -7.41
C GLY A 137 -17.60 26.57 -8.27
N GLY A 138 -16.70 27.44 -7.83
CA GLY A 138 -16.26 28.62 -8.55
C GLY A 138 -15.53 28.24 -9.83
N ALA A 139 -15.58 29.12 -10.83
CA ALA A 139 -14.81 28.92 -12.05
C ALA A 139 -13.30 29.12 -11.79
N GLY A 140 -12.45 28.32 -12.45
CA GLY A 140 -10.98 28.47 -12.40
C GLY A 140 -10.50 29.78 -13.03
N GLY A 141 -9.20 30.07 -13.04
CA GLY A 141 -8.65 31.27 -13.66
C GLY A 141 -9.00 31.38 -15.15
N LEU A 142 -9.01 32.60 -15.69
CA LEU A 142 -9.31 32.85 -17.10
C LEU A 142 -8.30 32.19 -18.04
N LEU A 143 -7.00 32.24 -17.71
CA LEU A 143 -5.94 31.61 -18.48
C LEU A 143 -5.61 30.21 -17.98
N TRP A 144 -5.40 30.08 -16.68
CA TRP A 144 -4.97 28.82 -16.08
C TRP A 144 -5.67 28.60 -14.75
N GLY A 145 -6.28 27.44 -14.58
CA GLY A 145 -6.85 27.03 -13.31
C GLY A 145 -7.99 26.06 -13.50
N ASN A 146 -8.04 25.07 -12.62
CA ASN A 146 -9.12 24.11 -12.55
C ASN A 146 -10.38 24.78 -12.02
N GLY A 147 -11.54 24.29 -12.43
CA GLY A 147 -12.79 24.64 -11.75
C GLY A 147 -12.82 24.08 -10.34
N GLY A 148 -13.44 24.80 -9.41
CA GLY A 148 -13.64 24.32 -8.05
C GLY A 148 -14.68 23.20 -8.03
N ASP A 149 -14.57 22.28 -7.07
CA ASP A 149 -15.55 21.22 -6.89
C ASP A 149 -16.87 21.79 -6.35
N GLY A 150 -17.99 21.18 -6.74
CA GLY A 150 -19.30 21.48 -6.18
C GLY A 150 -19.42 20.97 -4.74
N GLY A 151 -20.05 21.77 -3.87
CA GLY A 151 -20.35 21.37 -2.50
C GLY A 151 -21.40 20.27 -2.46
N SER A 152 -21.27 19.32 -1.52
CA SER A 152 -22.31 18.30 -1.31
C SER A 152 -23.64 18.91 -0.88
N GLY A 153 -24.76 18.29 -1.22
CA GLY A 153 -26.11 18.73 -0.83
C GLY A 153 -26.49 18.29 0.59
N ALA A 154 -27.30 19.09 1.29
CA ALA A 154 -28.04 18.64 2.47
C ALA A 154 -29.16 17.64 2.09
N ALA A 155 -29.77 16.97 3.08
CA ALA A 155 -30.89 16.05 2.81
C ALA A 155 -31.99 16.72 1.96
N GLY A 156 -32.40 16.05 0.88
CA GLY A 156 -33.36 16.56 -0.11
C GLY A 156 -32.80 17.59 -1.10
N GLN A 157 -31.52 17.96 -0.99
CA GLN A 157 -30.87 18.92 -1.88
C GLN A 157 -29.88 18.24 -2.82
N ALA A 158 -29.80 18.76 -4.05
CA ALA A 158 -28.81 18.32 -5.01
C ALA A 158 -27.40 18.73 -4.59
N GLY A 159 -26.40 17.98 -5.06
CA GLY A 159 -25.02 18.42 -5.02
C GLY A 159 -24.79 19.60 -5.96
N GLY A 160 -23.87 20.48 -5.58
CA GLY A 160 -23.49 21.63 -6.40
C GLY A 160 -22.81 21.22 -7.68
N ALA A 161 -22.98 21.98 -8.76
CA ALA A 161 -22.22 21.75 -9.98
C ALA A 161 -20.73 22.08 -9.77
N GLY A 162 -19.85 21.32 -10.40
CA GLY A 162 -18.44 21.67 -10.51
C GLY A 162 -18.24 22.94 -11.34
N GLY A 163 -17.24 23.73 -10.98
CA GLY A 163 -16.87 24.94 -11.67
C GLY A 163 -16.25 24.65 -13.04
N ASN A 164 -16.42 25.56 -13.99
CA ASN A 164 -15.76 25.45 -15.29
C ASN A 164 -14.31 25.95 -15.20
N ALA A 165 -13.40 25.31 -15.93
CA ALA A 165 -12.05 25.84 -16.15
C ALA A 165 -12.05 27.04 -17.12
N GLY A 166 -10.90 27.69 -17.28
CA GLY A 166 -10.68 28.79 -18.22
C GLY A 166 -10.19 28.33 -19.59
N LEU A 167 -9.07 28.91 -20.04
CA LEU A 167 -8.40 28.50 -21.27
C LEU A 167 -7.70 27.15 -21.11
N PHE A 168 -6.98 26.98 -20.00
CA PHE A 168 -6.36 25.74 -19.56
C PHE A 168 -6.81 25.36 -18.14
N GLY A 169 -7.02 24.07 -17.92
CA GLY A 169 -7.41 23.52 -16.61
C GLY A 169 -8.56 22.52 -16.73
N ASN A 170 -8.72 21.66 -15.74
CA ASN A 170 -9.79 20.68 -15.69
C ASN A 170 -11.06 21.28 -15.09
N GLY A 171 -12.22 20.81 -15.53
CA GLY A 171 -13.47 21.16 -14.86
C GLY A 171 -13.51 20.58 -13.45
N GLY A 172 -14.12 21.30 -12.52
CA GLY A 172 -14.32 20.82 -11.15
C GLY A 172 -15.32 19.67 -11.10
N ASN A 173 -15.23 18.82 -10.10
CA ASN A 173 -16.17 17.72 -9.92
C ASN A 173 -17.52 18.23 -9.41
N GLY A 174 -18.60 17.54 -9.76
CA GLY A 174 -19.90 17.77 -9.16
C GLY A 174 -19.94 17.30 -7.70
N GLY A 175 -20.62 18.05 -6.85
CA GLY A 175 -20.85 17.68 -5.46
C GLY A 175 -21.79 16.49 -5.35
N THR A 176 -21.67 15.73 -4.27
CA THR A 176 -22.59 14.62 -3.99
C THR A 176 -23.98 15.14 -3.62
N GLY A 177 -25.04 14.45 -4.06
CA GLY A 177 -26.40 14.75 -3.62
C GLY A 177 -26.60 14.40 -2.15
N GLY A 178 -27.36 15.20 -1.39
CA GLY A 178 -27.83 14.77 -0.09
C GLY A 178 -28.90 13.69 -0.22
N ALA A 179 -29.33 13.03 0.86
CA ALA A 179 -30.32 11.95 0.78
C ALA A 179 -31.56 12.34 -0.06
N GLY A 180 -31.89 11.56 -1.09
CA GLY A 180 -32.96 11.87 -2.07
C GLY A 180 -32.61 12.91 -3.14
N GLY A 181 -31.46 13.56 -3.06
CA GLY A 181 -30.96 14.56 -4.00
C GLY A 181 -30.05 13.98 -5.08
N VAL A 182 -30.07 14.60 -6.25
CA VAL A 182 -29.21 14.23 -7.38
C VAL A 182 -27.78 14.71 -7.16
N GLY A 183 -26.81 14.01 -7.73
CA GLY A 183 -25.43 14.48 -7.81
C GLY A 183 -25.31 15.72 -8.70
N GLY A 184 -24.39 16.62 -8.36
CA GLY A 184 -24.09 17.81 -9.15
C GLY A 184 -23.41 17.44 -10.47
N GLY A 185 -23.62 18.23 -11.52
CA GLY A 185 -22.89 18.04 -12.78
C GLY A 185 -21.41 18.40 -12.64
N GLY A 186 -20.53 17.70 -13.34
CA GLY A 186 -19.13 18.09 -13.47
C GLY A 186 -18.98 19.35 -14.31
N GLY A 187 -17.98 20.17 -13.99
CA GLY A 187 -17.64 21.38 -14.72
C GLY A 187 -16.96 21.09 -16.06
N ALA A 188 -17.06 22.02 -17.00
CA ALA A 188 -16.38 21.89 -18.29
C ALA A 188 -14.86 22.11 -18.16
N GLY A 189 -14.10 21.30 -18.89
CA GLY A 189 -12.66 21.49 -19.07
C GLY A 189 -12.31 22.71 -19.89
N GLY A 190 -11.03 23.10 -19.83
CA GLY A 190 -10.49 24.28 -20.49
C GLY A 190 -10.69 24.26 -22.00
N TRP A 191 -10.76 25.45 -22.59
CA TRP A 191 -11.06 25.59 -24.01
C TRP A 191 -9.95 25.08 -24.94
N LEU A 192 -8.68 25.25 -24.55
CA LEU A 192 -7.53 24.75 -25.30
C LEU A 192 -6.93 23.48 -24.70
N GLY A 193 -7.07 23.28 -23.39
CA GLY A 193 -6.59 22.07 -22.73
C GLY A 193 -7.28 21.84 -21.38
N GLY A 194 -7.81 20.63 -21.19
CA GLY A 194 -8.45 20.25 -19.94
C GLY A 194 -9.54 19.20 -20.09
N PHE A 195 -9.59 18.29 -19.13
CA PHE A 195 -10.65 17.29 -18.99
C PHE A 195 -11.92 17.91 -18.41
N GLY A 196 -13.07 17.36 -18.77
CA GLY A 196 -14.30 17.66 -18.04
C GLY A 196 -14.27 17.05 -16.64
N GLY A 197 -14.84 17.75 -15.65
CA GLY A 197 -14.93 17.24 -14.28
C GLY A 197 -15.92 16.09 -14.16
N ALA A 198 -15.76 15.20 -13.18
CA ALA A 198 -16.70 14.10 -12.98
C ALA A 198 -18.05 14.62 -12.44
N GLY A 199 -19.14 13.92 -12.78
CA GLY A 199 -20.42 14.13 -12.12
C GLY A 199 -20.39 13.64 -10.68
N GLY A 200 -21.07 14.35 -9.79
CA GLY A 200 -21.19 13.97 -8.38
C GLY A 200 -22.08 12.74 -8.21
N THR A 201 -21.89 11.99 -7.14
CA THR A 201 -22.75 10.84 -6.84
C THR A 201 -24.14 11.30 -6.40
N GLY A 202 -25.17 10.53 -6.72
CA GLY A 202 -26.51 10.74 -6.16
C GLY A 202 -26.54 10.40 -4.68
N GLY A 203 -27.30 11.17 -3.89
CA GLY A 203 -27.64 10.76 -2.53
C GLY A 203 -28.63 9.59 -2.55
N ALA A 204 -29.01 9.03 -1.40
CA ALA A 204 -29.86 7.83 -1.36
C ALA A 204 -31.09 7.93 -2.27
N GLY A 205 -31.22 7.03 -3.26
CA GLY A 205 -32.26 7.00 -4.31
C GLY A 205 -32.14 8.07 -5.41
N GLY A 206 -31.22 9.02 -5.28
CA GLY A 206 -30.96 10.10 -6.23
C GLY A 206 -30.05 9.68 -7.38
N ALA A 207 -30.23 10.28 -8.55
CA ALA A 207 -29.40 10.02 -9.72
C ALA A 207 -27.99 10.59 -9.57
N GLY A 208 -27.01 9.97 -10.23
CA GLY A 208 -25.69 10.53 -10.41
C GLY A 208 -25.70 11.75 -11.32
N GLY A 209 -24.78 12.68 -11.08
CA GLY A 209 -24.60 13.89 -11.87
C GLY A 209 -23.98 13.60 -13.23
N VAL A 210 -24.25 14.46 -14.21
CA VAL A 210 -23.65 14.32 -15.55
C VAL A 210 -22.18 14.75 -15.51
N GLY A 211 -21.30 14.03 -16.20
CA GLY A 211 -19.91 14.42 -16.37
C GLY A 211 -19.77 15.71 -17.19
N GLY A 212 -18.78 16.53 -16.84
CA GLY A 212 -18.48 17.77 -17.52
C GLY A 212 -17.93 17.56 -18.93
N ALA A 213 -18.16 18.51 -19.83
CA ALA A 213 -17.66 18.39 -21.20
C ALA A 213 -16.16 18.73 -21.29
N SER A 214 -15.41 18.05 -22.18
CA SER A 214 -14.14 18.58 -22.66
C SER A 214 -14.36 19.41 -23.92
N ARG A 215 -13.72 20.57 -23.94
CA ARG A 215 -13.81 21.54 -25.06
C ARG A 215 -12.50 21.66 -25.83
N ALA A 216 -11.44 21.07 -25.29
CA ALA A 216 -10.12 21.09 -25.87
C ALA A 216 -10.03 20.30 -27.18
N LEU A 217 -9.19 20.79 -28.09
CA LEU A 217 -9.11 20.32 -29.47
C LEU A 217 -8.43 18.95 -29.62
N PHE A 218 -7.50 18.58 -28.72
CA PHE A 218 -6.70 17.35 -28.83
C PHE A 218 -6.50 16.66 -27.49
N GLY A 219 -6.77 15.34 -27.42
CA GLY A 219 -6.26 14.48 -26.35
C GLY A 219 -6.94 14.58 -24.98
N PHE A 220 -8.07 15.31 -24.85
CA PHE A 220 -8.79 15.45 -23.57
C PHE A 220 -10.20 14.88 -23.65
N SER A 221 -10.61 14.14 -22.63
CA SER A 221 -11.93 13.51 -22.57
C SER A 221 -12.94 14.26 -21.70
N GLY A 222 -14.22 14.05 -21.99
CA GLY A 222 -15.29 14.45 -21.08
C GLY A 222 -15.18 13.70 -19.75
N GLY A 223 -15.73 14.29 -18.69
CA GLY A 223 -15.73 13.71 -17.35
C GLY A 223 -16.64 12.50 -17.24
N ALA A 224 -16.37 11.62 -16.29
CA ALA A 224 -17.26 10.48 -16.01
C ALA A 224 -18.61 10.96 -15.46
N GLY A 225 -19.68 10.22 -15.75
CA GLY A 225 -20.94 10.38 -15.05
C GLY A 225 -20.84 9.91 -13.61
N GLY A 226 -21.53 10.59 -12.70
CA GLY A 226 -21.59 10.21 -11.30
C GLY A 226 -22.38 8.93 -11.07
N THR A 227 -22.08 8.21 -9.99
CA THR A 227 -22.84 7.01 -9.63
C THR A 227 -24.23 7.36 -9.10
N GLY A 228 -25.23 6.53 -9.38
CA GLY A 228 -26.54 6.63 -8.75
C GLY A 228 -26.47 6.25 -7.27
N GLY A 229 -27.23 6.94 -6.43
CA GLY A 229 -27.25 6.66 -4.99
C GLY A 229 -28.03 5.40 -4.64
N ALA A 230 -27.62 4.70 -3.58
CA ALA A 230 -28.31 3.49 -3.13
C ALA A 230 -29.76 3.78 -2.72
N GLY A 231 -30.69 2.89 -3.06
CA GLY A 231 -32.10 3.02 -2.69
C GLY A 231 -32.31 2.98 -1.18
N VAL A 232 -33.31 3.72 -0.69
CA VAL A 232 -33.83 3.57 0.68
C VAL A 232 -34.50 2.21 0.84
N ALA A 233 -34.80 1.74 2.06
CA ALA A 233 -35.33 0.39 2.29
C ALA A 233 -36.51 0.02 1.35
N GLY A 234 -36.35 -1.06 0.56
CA GLY A 234 -37.31 -1.51 -0.46
C GLY A 234 -37.42 -0.61 -1.71
N GLY A 235 -36.65 0.48 -1.77
CA GLY A 235 -36.68 1.50 -2.81
C GLY A 235 -35.66 1.28 -3.93
N VAL A 236 -35.92 1.90 -5.08
CA VAL A 236 -35.08 1.78 -6.28
C VAL A 236 -33.76 2.53 -6.10
N GLY A 237 -32.66 1.93 -6.57
CA GLY A 237 -31.37 2.61 -6.67
C GLY A 237 -31.41 3.73 -7.72
N GLY A 238 -30.69 4.81 -7.48
CA GLY A 238 -30.59 5.94 -8.40
C GLY A 238 -29.95 5.54 -9.73
N VAL A 239 -30.31 6.21 -10.82
CA VAL A 239 -29.65 5.98 -12.11
C VAL A 239 -28.24 6.58 -12.12
N GLY A 240 -27.31 5.95 -12.83
CA GLY A 240 -26.00 6.53 -13.11
C GLY A 240 -26.11 7.76 -14.00
N GLY A 241 -25.25 8.74 -13.76
CA GLY A 241 -25.15 9.96 -14.55
C GLY A 241 -24.56 9.70 -15.93
N ALA A 242 -24.92 10.52 -16.92
CA ALA A 242 -24.31 10.43 -18.24
C ALA A 242 -22.84 10.88 -18.21
N GLY A 243 -22.00 10.26 -19.04
CA GLY A 243 -20.65 10.74 -19.27
C GLY A 243 -20.64 12.07 -20.05
N GLY A 244 -19.62 12.88 -19.80
CA GLY A 244 -19.44 14.18 -20.43
C GLY A 244 -19.07 14.05 -21.91
N ALA A 245 -19.59 14.95 -22.73
CA ALA A 245 -19.24 14.98 -24.15
C ALA A 245 -17.84 15.57 -24.38
N ALA A 246 -17.19 15.11 -25.43
CA ALA A 246 -15.96 15.67 -25.96
C ALA A 246 -16.21 16.30 -27.33
N TRP A 247 -15.86 17.58 -27.47
CA TRP A 247 -16.13 18.34 -28.71
C TRP A 247 -14.88 18.56 -29.58
N GLY A 248 -13.71 18.12 -29.12
CA GLY A 248 -12.43 18.24 -29.83
C GLY A 248 -12.28 17.30 -31.03
N LEU A 249 -11.21 17.45 -31.80
CA LEU A 249 -10.96 16.64 -32.99
C LEU A 249 -10.61 15.19 -32.64
N LEU A 250 -9.79 14.99 -31.60
CA LEU A 250 -9.26 13.70 -31.13
C LEU A 250 -9.67 13.40 -29.67
N SER A 251 -10.83 13.88 -29.25
CA SER A 251 -11.24 13.91 -27.84
C SER A 251 -12.30 12.84 -27.55
N ASN A 252 -12.15 12.09 -26.46
CA ASN A 252 -13.04 10.96 -26.14
C ASN A 252 -14.21 11.37 -25.23
N GLY A 253 -15.38 10.77 -25.44
CA GLY A 253 -16.49 10.94 -24.51
C GLY A 253 -16.17 10.31 -23.14
N GLY A 254 -16.65 10.94 -22.07
CA GLY A 254 -16.53 10.39 -20.72
C GLY A 254 -17.42 9.16 -20.53
N PRO A 255 -17.05 8.20 -19.67
CA PRO A 255 -17.89 7.03 -19.40
C PRO A 255 -19.16 7.40 -18.62
N GLY A 256 -20.22 6.64 -18.81
CA GLY A 256 -21.43 6.75 -18.00
C GLY A 256 -21.21 6.23 -16.58
N GLY A 257 -21.86 6.85 -15.60
CA GLY A 257 -21.81 6.43 -14.20
C GLY A 257 -22.58 5.14 -13.96
N THR A 258 -22.22 4.39 -12.92
CA THR A 258 -22.95 3.16 -12.56
C THR A 258 -24.29 3.48 -11.90
N GLY A 259 -25.26 2.58 -12.05
CA GLY A 259 -26.52 2.64 -11.31
C GLY A 259 -26.35 2.28 -9.84
N GLY A 260 -27.13 2.92 -8.98
CA GLY A 260 -27.14 2.68 -7.53
C GLY A 260 -27.75 1.32 -7.17
N LEU A 261 -27.32 0.75 -6.05
CA LEU A 261 -27.92 -0.49 -5.53
C LEU A 261 -29.37 -0.27 -5.11
N GLY A 262 -30.22 -1.28 -5.26
CA GLY A 262 -31.56 -1.29 -4.70
C GLY A 262 -31.52 -1.35 -3.18
N GLY A 263 -32.48 -0.72 -2.51
CA GLY A 263 -32.50 -0.69 -1.05
C GLY A 263 -32.96 -2.00 -0.44
N SER A 264 -32.23 -2.47 0.56
CA SER A 264 -32.56 -3.72 1.26
C SER A 264 -33.81 -3.55 2.14
N SER A 265 -34.66 -4.57 2.17
CA SER A 265 -35.82 -4.63 3.07
C SER A 265 -35.52 -5.58 4.23
N GLY A 266 -35.70 -5.13 5.47
CA GLY A 266 -35.64 -5.99 6.65
C GLY A 266 -36.97 -6.69 6.97
N THR A 267 -38.05 -6.34 6.26
CA THR A 267 -39.39 -6.83 6.55
C THR A 267 -39.64 -8.17 5.87
N PHE A 268 -39.98 -9.18 6.67
CA PHE A 268 -40.28 -10.54 6.19
C PHE A 268 -41.30 -10.52 5.05
N GLY A 269 -41.00 -11.24 3.97
CA GLY A 269 -41.89 -11.37 2.81
C GLY A 269 -41.93 -10.14 1.90
N VAL A 270 -41.16 -9.08 2.19
CA VAL A 270 -41.04 -7.90 1.34
C VAL A 270 -39.77 -8.02 0.49
N ALA A 271 -39.94 -7.95 -0.84
CA ALA A 271 -38.82 -7.92 -1.77
C ALA A 271 -37.93 -6.69 -1.54
N GLY A 272 -36.63 -6.85 -1.77
CA GLY A 272 -35.72 -5.70 -1.80
C GLY A 272 -36.00 -4.82 -3.02
N GLY A 273 -35.46 -3.60 -3.00
CA GLY A 273 -35.61 -2.65 -4.09
C GLY A 273 -34.84 -3.08 -5.34
N THR A 274 -35.23 -2.58 -6.51
CA THR A 274 -34.48 -2.82 -7.75
C THR A 274 -33.26 -1.92 -7.82
N GLY A 275 -32.16 -2.38 -8.43
CA GLY A 275 -31.04 -1.50 -8.72
C GLY A 275 -31.37 -0.45 -9.78
N GLY A 276 -30.59 0.62 -9.82
CA GLY A 276 -30.71 1.69 -10.80
C GLY A 276 -30.05 1.32 -12.14
N ALA A 277 -30.50 1.93 -13.22
CA ALA A 277 -29.85 1.79 -14.52
C ALA A 277 -28.48 2.47 -14.52
N GLY A 278 -27.53 1.96 -15.30
CA GLY A 278 -26.29 2.67 -15.60
C GLY A 278 -26.53 3.87 -16.50
N GLY A 279 -25.63 4.85 -16.44
CA GLY A 279 -25.65 6.05 -17.25
C GLY A 279 -25.14 5.80 -18.67
N VAL A 280 -25.57 6.62 -19.62
CA VAL A 280 -25.06 6.57 -20.99
C VAL A 280 -23.64 7.15 -21.04
N GLY A 281 -22.79 6.61 -21.91
CA GLY A 281 -21.50 7.22 -22.20
C GLY A 281 -21.63 8.53 -22.97
N GLY A 282 -20.68 9.43 -22.79
CA GLY A 282 -20.60 10.70 -23.50
C GLY A 282 -20.20 10.54 -24.96
N HIS A 283 -20.53 11.52 -25.79
CA HIS A 283 -20.12 11.50 -27.19
C HIS A 283 -18.63 11.84 -27.33
N GLY A 284 -17.94 11.13 -28.22
CA GLY A 284 -16.60 11.48 -28.67
C GLY A 284 -16.64 12.59 -29.72
N GLY A 285 -15.49 13.22 -29.92
CA GLY A 285 -15.25 14.17 -30.99
C GLY A 285 -15.16 13.53 -32.37
N LEU A 286 -14.84 14.31 -33.41
CA LEU A 286 -14.91 13.86 -34.81
C LEU A 286 -14.12 12.58 -35.11
N PHE A 287 -12.94 12.41 -34.50
CA PHE A 287 -12.14 11.18 -34.55
C PHE A 287 -11.96 10.52 -33.18
N GLY A 288 -12.64 11.02 -32.15
CA GLY A 288 -12.59 10.46 -30.81
C GLY A 288 -13.63 9.36 -30.62
N VAL A 289 -13.36 8.41 -29.73
CA VAL A 289 -14.36 7.39 -29.38
C VAL A 289 -15.36 7.93 -28.37
N GLY A 290 -16.62 7.47 -28.48
CA GLY A 290 -17.61 7.71 -27.44
C GLY A 290 -17.22 7.00 -26.13
N GLY A 291 -17.73 7.53 -25.02
CA GLY A 291 -17.65 6.86 -23.73
C GLY A 291 -18.50 5.58 -23.72
N HIS A 292 -18.06 4.60 -22.95
CA HIS A 292 -18.88 3.41 -22.68
C HIS A 292 -20.02 3.76 -21.68
N GLY A 293 -21.10 3.01 -21.75
CA GLY A 293 -22.18 3.10 -20.75
C GLY A 293 -21.75 2.56 -19.39
N GLY A 294 -22.39 3.03 -18.34
CA GLY A 294 -22.21 2.54 -16.99
C GLY A 294 -22.96 1.23 -16.75
N LEU A 295 -22.47 0.45 -15.78
CA LEU A 295 -23.13 -0.77 -15.34
C LEU A 295 -24.42 -0.44 -14.57
N GLY A 296 -25.42 -1.32 -14.65
CA GLY A 296 -26.61 -1.25 -13.79
C GLY A 296 -26.27 -1.62 -12.34
N GLY A 297 -27.09 -1.15 -11.40
CA GLY A 297 -27.00 -1.50 -9.98
C GLY A 297 -27.63 -2.86 -9.69
N GLY A 298 -27.09 -3.55 -8.68
CA GLY A 298 -27.69 -4.76 -8.13
C GLY A 298 -28.98 -4.50 -7.37
N GLY A 299 -29.88 -5.49 -7.30
CA GLY A 299 -31.07 -5.44 -6.46
C GLY A 299 -30.74 -5.46 -4.96
N GLY A 300 -31.63 -4.91 -4.14
CA GLY A 300 -31.55 -4.96 -2.69
C GLY A 300 -31.94 -6.33 -2.15
N LEU A 301 -31.42 -6.67 -0.97
CA LEU A 301 -31.76 -7.91 -0.27
C LEU A 301 -33.21 -7.82 0.25
N GLY A 302 -33.99 -8.88 0.04
CA GLY A 302 -35.34 -9.00 0.64
C GLY A 302 -35.26 -9.41 2.12
N GLY A 303 -36.37 -9.25 2.85
CA GLY A 303 -36.43 -9.67 4.25
C GLY A 303 -36.29 -11.18 4.38
N ALA A 304 -35.27 -11.63 5.12
CA ALA A 304 -34.93 -13.04 5.26
C ALA A 304 -36.13 -13.86 5.74
N ALA A 305 -36.49 -14.90 5.00
CA ALA A 305 -37.39 -15.93 5.49
C ALA A 305 -36.63 -16.84 6.45
N THR A 306 -37.14 -17.05 7.66
CA THR A 306 -36.77 -18.23 8.44
C THR A 306 -37.04 -19.46 7.58
N ALA A 307 -35.98 -20.24 7.33
CA ALA A 307 -35.89 -21.46 6.53
C ALA A 307 -37.23 -22.04 6.02
N GLY A 308 -37.42 -22.07 4.69
CA GLY A 308 -38.52 -22.84 4.12
C GLY A 308 -38.74 -22.73 2.61
N PHE A 309 -38.79 -21.52 2.04
CA PHE A 309 -39.12 -21.36 0.62
C PHE A 309 -38.44 -20.11 0.05
N ALA A 310 -37.30 -20.28 -0.63
CA ALA A 310 -36.71 -19.21 -1.43
C ALA A 310 -37.46 -19.09 -2.76
N ALA A 311 -38.31 -18.07 -2.89
CA ALA A 311 -38.72 -17.59 -4.20
C ALA A 311 -37.52 -16.91 -4.87
N PRO A 312 -37.21 -17.16 -6.16
CA PRO A 312 -36.13 -16.48 -6.84
C PRO A 312 -36.37 -14.96 -6.85
N GLY A 313 -35.41 -14.20 -6.33
CA GLY A 313 -35.40 -12.73 -6.49
C GLY A 313 -35.38 -12.38 -7.98
N ALA A 314 -36.21 -11.41 -8.37
CA ALA A 314 -36.35 -10.97 -9.75
C ALA A 314 -35.00 -10.49 -10.32
N ALA A 315 -34.67 -10.98 -11.52
CA ALA A 315 -33.54 -10.52 -12.31
C ALA A 315 -33.68 -9.02 -12.63
N GLY A 316 -32.65 -8.24 -12.29
CA GLY A 316 -32.51 -6.85 -12.70
C GLY A 316 -32.02 -6.75 -14.14
N GLY A 317 -32.83 -6.09 -14.99
CA GLY A 317 -32.49 -5.30 -16.18
C GLY A 317 -31.40 -5.81 -17.14
N VAL A 318 -31.84 -6.22 -18.34
CA VAL A 318 -31.00 -6.39 -19.54
C VAL A 318 -30.36 -5.04 -19.95
N GLY A 319 -29.04 -4.95 -19.84
CA GLY A 319 -28.24 -3.98 -20.59
C GLY A 319 -27.79 -4.60 -21.90
N SER A 320 -28.20 -4.02 -23.03
CA SER A 320 -27.89 -4.47 -24.38
C SER A 320 -26.37 -4.54 -24.62
N ALA A 321 -25.79 -5.75 -24.66
CA ALA A 321 -24.41 -5.96 -25.09
C ALA A 321 -24.37 -6.24 -26.60
N ALA A 322 -23.63 -5.43 -27.34
CA ALA A 322 -23.19 -5.75 -28.69
C ALA A 322 -21.98 -6.70 -28.64
N ALA A 323 -22.15 -7.85 -29.30
CA ALA A 323 -21.21 -8.88 -29.76
C ALA A 323 -19.74 -8.88 -29.30
N GLY A 324 -19.30 -10.01 -28.70
CA GLY A 324 -17.89 -10.40 -28.56
C GLY A 324 -17.71 -11.63 -27.67
N VAL A 325 -17.41 -12.78 -28.28
CA VAL A 325 -17.37 -14.15 -27.76
C VAL A 325 -16.56 -14.35 -26.46
N ALA A 326 -17.16 -15.01 -25.45
CA ALA A 326 -16.46 -15.63 -24.33
C ALA A 326 -16.89 -17.11 -24.18
N GLY A 327 -15.92 -18.02 -24.22
CA GLY A 327 -16.09 -19.41 -23.81
C GLY A 327 -15.82 -19.52 -22.31
N GLY A 328 -16.78 -20.05 -21.57
CA GLY A 328 -16.63 -20.40 -20.16
C GLY A 328 -16.52 -21.91 -19.96
N VAL A 329 -15.88 -22.30 -18.86
CA VAL A 329 -16.24 -23.50 -18.11
C VAL A 329 -16.11 -23.17 -16.62
N GLY A 330 -17.16 -23.50 -15.87
CA GLY A 330 -17.26 -23.27 -14.43
C GLY A 330 -16.68 -24.39 -13.57
N GLY A 331 -16.66 -24.13 -12.27
CA GLY A 331 -16.46 -25.11 -11.22
C GLY A 331 -17.10 -24.60 -9.93
N LEU A 332 -17.89 -25.47 -9.29
CA LEU A 332 -18.74 -25.23 -8.13
C LEU A 332 -17.97 -25.42 -6.80
N GLY A 333 -18.30 -24.58 -5.81
CA GLY A 333 -18.69 -25.03 -4.46
C GLY A 333 -17.58 -25.31 -3.43
N GLY A 334 -17.48 -24.41 -2.45
CA GLY A 334 -16.87 -24.64 -1.13
C GLY A 334 -17.35 -23.57 -0.14
N ILE A 335 -17.89 -24.01 1.00
CA ILE A 335 -18.44 -23.18 2.08
C ILE A 335 -17.33 -22.73 3.06
N GLY A 336 -17.37 -21.48 3.51
CA GLY A 336 -16.72 -21.05 4.76
C GLY A 336 -15.96 -19.72 4.68
N GLY A 337 -16.54 -18.68 5.31
CA GLY A 337 -15.91 -17.37 5.51
C GLY A 337 -16.35 -16.35 4.47
N ALA A 338 -16.96 -15.25 4.89
CA ALA A 338 -17.26 -14.14 4.00
C ALA A 338 -15.94 -13.66 3.36
N PRO A 339 -15.75 -13.77 2.03
CA PRO A 339 -14.52 -13.34 1.41
C PRO A 339 -14.41 -11.84 1.63
N GLY A 340 -13.26 -11.39 2.15
CA GLY A 340 -12.86 -10.00 2.03
C GLY A 340 -13.03 -9.58 0.58
N THR A 341 -13.56 -8.39 0.35
CA THR A 341 -13.89 -7.93 -1.00
C THR A 341 -12.61 -7.91 -1.82
N VAL A 342 -12.55 -8.74 -2.88
CA VAL A 342 -11.37 -8.79 -3.76
C VAL A 342 -11.57 -7.78 -4.88
N THR A 343 -10.69 -6.78 -4.93
CA THR A 343 -10.62 -5.83 -6.04
C THR A 343 -9.46 -6.22 -6.94
N THR A 344 -9.65 -6.17 -8.26
CA THR A 344 -8.58 -6.49 -9.23
C THR A 344 -8.14 -5.22 -9.95
N ILE A 345 -6.83 -5.00 -10.00
CA ILE A 345 -6.19 -3.85 -10.63
C ILE A 345 -5.31 -4.36 -11.78
N THR A 346 -5.54 -3.88 -13.00
CA THR A 346 -4.65 -4.20 -14.13
C THR A 346 -3.35 -3.42 -14.00
N VAL A 347 -2.22 -4.12 -14.19
CA VAL A 347 -0.87 -3.56 -14.15
C VAL A 347 -0.18 -3.81 -15.50
N GLY A 348 1.07 -4.31 -15.52
CA GLY A 348 1.77 -4.75 -16.72
C GLY A 348 1.76 -6.27 -16.93
N ASP A 349 2.54 -6.72 -17.90
CA ASP A 349 2.72 -8.12 -18.25
C ASP A 349 3.61 -8.88 -17.26
N ALA A 350 3.18 -10.10 -16.92
CA ALA A 350 3.81 -10.99 -15.96
C ALA A 350 4.23 -10.31 -14.63
N PRO A 351 3.29 -9.77 -13.83
CA PRO A 351 3.63 -9.17 -12.54
C PRO A 351 4.14 -10.25 -11.57
N THR A 352 5.26 -10.00 -10.90
CA THR A 352 5.93 -10.99 -10.05
C THR A 352 6.04 -10.56 -8.59
N GLY A 353 6.78 -9.49 -8.31
CA GLY A 353 6.98 -8.93 -6.98
C GLY A 353 5.99 -7.81 -6.67
N VAL A 354 5.70 -7.66 -5.39
CA VAL A 354 4.89 -6.55 -4.87
C VAL A 354 5.46 -6.11 -3.53
N ALA A 355 5.51 -4.79 -3.30
CA ALA A 355 5.91 -4.22 -2.02
C ALA A 355 5.11 -2.94 -1.76
N VAL A 356 4.87 -2.64 -0.48
CA VAL A 356 4.16 -1.43 -0.04
C VAL A 356 5.17 -0.51 0.63
N ASN A 357 5.22 0.75 0.22
CA ASN A 357 6.09 1.74 0.87
C ASN A 357 5.45 2.27 2.18
N PRO A 358 6.22 2.91 3.08
CA PRO A 358 5.66 3.52 4.28
C PRO A 358 4.60 4.60 4.03
N GLY A 359 4.57 5.19 2.82
CA GLY A 359 3.54 6.14 2.39
C GLY A 359 2.23 5.49 1.92
N GLY A 360 2.19 4.16 1.81
CA GLY A 360 1.04 3.37 1.36
C GLY A 360 1.06 2.99 -0.13
N ASP A 361 1.84 3.65 -0.98
CA ASP A 361 1.92 3.33 -2.40
C ASP A 361 2.49 1.91 -2.61
N VAL A 362 1.90 1.20 -3.57
CA VAL A 362 2.22 -0.20 -3.85
C VAL A 362 3.00 -0.30 -5.16
N TYR A 363 4.19 -0.89 -5.10
CA TYR A 363 5.09 -1.07 -6.23
C TYR A 363 5.04 -2.52 -6.71
N VAL A 364 4.83 -2.72 -8.00
CA VAL A 364 4.61 -4.04 -8.61
C VAL A 364 5.55 -4.22 -9.79
N THR A 365 6.39 -5.25 -9.77
CA THR A 365 7.34 -5.53 -10.85
C THR A 365 6.68 -6.31 -11.99
N ASN A 366 6.68 -5.74 -13.20
CA ASN A 366 6.14 -6.35 -14.41
C ASN A 366 7.28 -6.99 -15.19
N ARG A 367 7.47 -8.30 -15.01
CA ARG A 367 8.63 -9.03 -15.54
C ARG A 367 8.64 -9.05 -17.07
N GLY A 368 7.47 -9.15 -17.70
CA GLY A 368 7.32 -9.20 -19.16
C GLY A 368 7.68 -7.87 -19.82
N ASP A 369 7.37 -6.77 -19.14
CA ASP A 369 7.55 -5.42 -19.68
C ASP A 369 8.91 -4.78 -19.35
N GLY A 370 9.62 -5.28 -18.34
CA GLY A 370 10.83 -4.62 -17.84
C GLY A 370 10.54 -3.36 -17.02
N THR A 371 9.35 -3.30 -16.39
CA THR A 371 8.85 -2.10 -15.70
C THR A 371 8.37 -2.35 -14.28
N VAL A 372 8.09 -1.26 -13.55
CA VAL A 372 7.36 -1.26 -12.28
C VAL A 372 6.11 -0.40 -12.41
N SER A 373 4.95 -0.95 -12.03
CA SER A 373 3.71 -0.19 -11.85
C SER A 373 3.61 0.30 -10.41
N VAL A 374 3.09 1.51 -10.22
CA VAL A 374 2.79 2.07 -8.89
C VAL A 374 1.28 2.16 -8.74
N ILE A 375 0.73 1.69 -7.63
CA ILE A 375 -0.71 1.71 -7.35
C ILE A 375 -0.96 2.62 -6.15
N ASN A 376 -1.94 3.51 -6.28
CA ASN A 376 -2.48 4.26 -5.17
C ASN A 376 -3.46 3.36 -4.39
N PRO A 377 -3.19 3.06 -3.11
CA PRO A 377 -4.04 2.15 -2.32
C PRO A 377 -5.42 2.74 -1.99
N ALA A 378 -5.56 4.07 -1.95
CA ALA A 378 -6.81 4.73 -1.60
C ALA A 378 -7.82 4.68 -2.76
N SER A 379 -7.35 4.73 -4.00
CA SER A 379 -8.19 4.65 -5.20
C SER A 379 -8.14 3.30 -5.91
N ASN A 380 -7.23 2.40 -5.54
CA ASN A 380 -6.98 1.13 -6.23
C ASN A 380 -6.70 1.33 -7.74
N THR A 381 -5.90 2.33 -8.09
CA THR A 381 -5.56 2.66 -9.48
C THR A 381 -4.07 2.81 -9.68
N VAL A 382 -3.57 2.43 -10.86
CA VAL A 382 -2.18 2.67 -11.26
C VAL A 382 -1.92 4.18 -11.42
N ILE A 383 -0.80 4.65 -10.87
CA ILE A 383 -0.33 6.03 -10.91
C ILE A 383 0.72 6.17 -12.01
N GLY A 384 0.54 7.16 -12.88
CA GLY A 384 1.53 7.53 -13.88
C GLY A 384 1.81 6.45 -14.93
N SER A 385 2.92 6.61 -15.66
CA SER A 385 3.42 5.62 -16.61
C SER A 385 4.29 4.57 -15.88
N PRO A 386 4.33 3.31 -16.34
CA PRO A 386 5.24 2.31 -15.78
C PRO A 386 6.70 2.77 -15.79
N ILE A 387 7.41 2.50 -14.70
CA ILE A 387 8.80 2.92 -14.49
C ILE A 387 9.73 1.88 -15.10
N GLY A 388 10.55 2.25 -16.09
CA GLY A 388 11.53 1.34 -16.67
C GLY A 388 12.67 1.03 -15.70
N VAL A 389 12.92 -0.27 -15.44
CA VAL A 389 13.94 -0.74 -14.47
C VAL A 389 14.86 -1.81 -15.05
N GLY A 390 14.91 -1.97 -16.37
CA GLY A 390 15.76 -2.97 -17.02
C GLY A 390 15.06 -4.31 -17.28
N SER A 391 15.85 -5.36 -17.50
CA SER A 391 15.34 -6.62 -18.06
C SER A 391 14.94 -7.61 -16.98
N ASN A 392 13.69 -8.10 -17.09
CA ASN A 392 13.09 -9.10 -16.20
C ASN A 392 13.15 -8.71 -14.71
N PRO A 393 12.47 -7.64 -14.29
CA PRO A 393 12.33 -7.32 -12.87
C PRO A 393 11.59 -8.46 -12.14
N THR A 394 12.03 -8.74 -10.92
CA THR A 394 11.57 -9.87 -10.09
C THR A 394 11.20 -9.38 -8.70
N GLY A 395 12.02 -9.63 -7.67
CA GLY A 395 11.77 -9.16 -6.32
C GLY A 395 11.85 -7.64 -6.20
N VAL A 396 11.01 -7.11 -5.33
CA VAL A 396 10.97 -5.70 -4.96
C VAL A 396 10.86 -5.59 -3.45
N ALA A 397 11.57 -4.63 -2.86
CA ALA A 397 11.46 -4.32 -1.44
C ALA A 397 11.63 -2.81 -1.24
N VAL A 398 11.12 -2.32 -0.11
CA VAL A 398 11.19 -0.90 0.25
C VAL A 398 11.99 -0.74 1.54
N ASN A 399 12.90 0.22 1.58
CA ASN A 399 13.64 0.53 2.80
C ASN A 399 12.82 1.42 3.75
N PRO A 400 13.25 1.59 5.02
CA PRO A 400 12.54 2.46 5.97
C PRO A 400 12.40 3.93 5.51
N GLY A 401 13.30 4.39 4.64
CA GLY A 401 13.23 5.73 4.03
C GLY A 401 12.27 5.83 2.83
N GLY A 402 11.63 4.74 2.42
CA GLY A 402 10.68 4.68 1.30
C GLY A 402 11.30 4.38 -0.07
N TYR A 403 12.63 4.33 -0.20
CA TYR A 403 13.27 3.97 -1.47
C TYR A 403 13.00 2.51 -1.83
N VAL A 404 12.70 2.30 -3.11
CA VAL A 404 12.29 0.99 -3.63
C VAL A 404 13.43 0.36 -4.40
N TYR A 405 13.78 -0.87 -4.06
CA TYR A 405 14.88 -1.64 -4.66
C TYR A 405 14.30 -2.79 -5.47
N VAL A 406 14.71 -2.89 -6.73
CA VAL A 406 14.14 -3.83 -7.71
C VAL A 406 15.23 -4.70 -8.32
N ALA A 407 15.19 -6.01 -8.07
CA ALA A 407 16.10 -6.97 -8.67
C ALA A 407 15.70 -7.31 -10.11
N ASN A 408 16.67 -7.30 -11.01
CA ASN A 408 16.47 -7.57 -12.44
C ASN A 408 17.27 -8.80 -12.85
N SER A 409 16.57 -9.91 -13.03
CA SER A 409 17.20 -11.21 -13.26
C SER A 409 17.84 -11.33 -14.65
N GLY A 410 17.39 -10.50 -15.61
CA GLY A 410 17.89 -10.51 -16.98
C GLY A 410 19.12 -9.65 -17.20
N SER A 411 19.40 -8.71 -16.29
CA SER A 411 20.54 -7.80 -16.36
C SER A 411 21.53 -7.93 -15.20
N ASN A 412 21.27 -8.80 -14.22
CA ASN A 412 22.10 -9.01 -13.02
C ASN A 412 22.33 -7.71 -12.23
N THR A 413 21.26 -6.93 -12.07
CA THR A 413 21.33 -5.59 -11.44
C THR A 413 20.18 -5.34 -10.49
N VAL A 414 20.37 -4.42 -9.55
CA VAL A 414 19.31 -3.78 -8.78
C VAL A 414 19.13 -2.33 -9.20
N TRP A 415 17.90 -1.91 -9.44
CA TRP A 415 17.55 -0.50 -9.63
C TRP A 415 16.91 0.07 -8.37
N VAL A 416 17.15 1.35 -8.13
CA VAL A 416 16.58 2.11 -7.02
C VAL A 416 15.59 3.12 -7.58
N ILE A 417 14.39 3.20 -7.00
CA ILE A 417 13.35 4.17 -7.37
C ILE A 417 13.14 5.12 -6.20
N ASP A 418 13.12 6.42 -6.49
CA ASP A 418 12.68 7.44 -5.56
C ASP A 418 11.15 7.47 -5.51
N PRO A 419 10.52 7.19 -4.35
CA PRO A 419 9.07 7.10 -4.24
C PRO A 419 8.38 8.46 -4.40
N THR A 420 9.08 9.57 -4.15
CA THR A 420 8.49 10.91 -4.23
C THR A 420 8.30 11.37 -5.67
N THR A 421 9.20 10.94 -6.56
CA THR A 421 9.17 11.30 -7.98
C THR A 421 8.72 10.15 -8.87
N ASN A 422 8.70 8.91 -8.36
CA ASN A 422 8.48 7.69 -9.12
C ASN A 422 9.44 7.57 -10.32
N THR A 423 10.72 7.87 -10.09
CA THR A 423 11.79 7.76 -11.09
C THR A 423 12.98 6.99 -10.55
N VAL A 424 13.75 6.37 -11.44
CA VAL A 424 14.98 5.67 -11.06
C VAL A 424 16.06 6.63 -10.62
N THR A 425 16.79 6.28 -9.56
CA THR A 425 17.90 7.07 -9.02
C THR A 425 19.23 6.42 -9.37
N GLY A 426 20.13 7.19 -10.00
CA GLY A 426 21.48 6.74 -10.30
C GLY A 426 21.55 5.67 -11.40
N THR A 427 22.63 4.89 -11.38
CA THR A 427 22.88 3.79 -12.32
C THR A 427 22.50 2.44 -11.68
N PRO A 428 22.21 1.41 -12.48
CA PRO A 428 21.93 0.08 -11.95
C PRO A 428 23.11 -0.44 -11.11
N ILE A 429 22.80 -1.04 -9.97
CA ILE A 429 23.77 -1.60 -9.03
C ILE A 429 24.07 -3.05 -9.46
N PRO A 430 25.29 -3.40 -9.87
CA PRO A 430 25.62 -4.78 -10.25
C PRO A 430 25.52 -5.72 -9.04
N VAL A 431 24.92 -6.89 -9.25
CA VAL A 431 24.84 -7.98 -8.26
C VAL A 431 25.25 -9.30 -8.93
N GLY A 432 25.12 -10.42 -8.22
CA GLY A 432 25.41 -11.75 -8.80
C GLY A 432 24.40 -12.18 -9.86
N ASP A 433 24.59 -13.39 -10.39
CA ASP A 433 23.83 -13.91 -11.51
C ASP A 433 22.41 -14.35 -11.13
N PHE A 434 21.46 -13.92 -11.98
CA PHE A 434 20.03 -14.20 -11.85
C PHE A 434 19.47 -13.80 -10.48
N PRO A 435 19.54 -12.50 -10.12
CA PRO A 435 19.00 -12.01 -8.86
C PRO A 435 17.48 -12.21 -8.83
N PHE A 436 16.93 -12.57 -7.66
CA PHE A 436 15.50 -12.86 -7.53
C PHE A 436 14.84 -12.17 -6.33
N GLY A 437 15.05 -12.69 -5.12
CA GLY A 437 14.46 -12.14 -3.90
C GLY A 437 15.21 -10.90 -3.43
N VAL A 438 14.48 -9.93 -2.88
CA VAL A 438 15.03 -8.71 -2.29
C VAL A 438 14.39 -8.52 -0.92
N ALA A 439 15.20 -8.23 0.09
CA ALA A 439 14.72 -7.81 1.41
C ALA A 439 15.60 -6.68 1.95
N VAL A 440 15.03 -5.86 2.83
CA VAL A 440 15.74 -4.74 3.45
C VAL A 440 15.76 -4.94 4.97
N SER A 441 16.92 -4.76 5.59
CA SER A 441 17.05 -4.80 7.04
C SER A 441 16.51 -3.53 7.69
N PRO A 442 16.22 -3.55 9.02
CA PRO A 442 15.85 -2.33 9.75
C PRO A 442 16.89 -1.20 9.63
N GLY A 443 18.17 -1.54 9.47
CA GLY A 443 19.25 -0.58 9.22
C GLY A 443 19.37 -0.12 7.77
N GLY A 444 18.48 -0.55 6.88
CA GLY A 444 18.41 -0.14 5.47
C GLY A 444 19.27 -0.96 4.50
N HIS A 445 20.09 -1.91 4.96
CA HIS A 445 20.89 -2.74 4.06
C HIS A 445 20.00 -3.66 3.23
N VAL A 446 20.31 -3.77 1.94
CA VAL A 446 19.49 -4.55 0.99
C VAL A 446 20.17 -5.86 0.66
N TYR A 447 19.47 -6.96 0.86
CA TYR A 447 19.94 -8.33 0.60
C TYR A 447 19.24 -8.87 -0.63
N VAL A 448 20.04 -9.39 -1.58
CA VAL A 448 19.56 -9.83 -2.89
C VAL A 448 20.05 -11.25 -3.15
N THR A 449 19.14 -12.19 -3.36
CA THR A 449 19.51 -13.59 -3.65
C THR A 449 19.93 -13.73 -5.11
N ASN A 450 21.09 -14.33 -5.35
CA ASN A 450 21.64 -14.61 -6.68
C ASN A 450 21.48 -16.11 -6.97
N ARG A 451 20.41 -16.45 -7.69
CA ARG A 451 19.93 -17.84 -7.77
C ARG A 451 20.91 -18.77 -8.46
N VAL A 452 21.61 -18.30 -9.48
CA VAL A 452 22.56 -19.11 -10.25
C VAL A 452 23.89 -19.24 -9.51
N ASP A 453 24.35 -18.17 -8.87
CA ASP A 453 25.62 -18.16 -8.13
C ASP A 453 25.58 -18.94 -6.82
N GLY A 454 24.38 -19.14 -6.23
CA GLY A 454 24.29 -19.72 -4.89
C GLY A 454 24.71 -18.74 -3.79
N THR A 455 24.50 -17.44 -4.01
CA THR A 455 25.00 -16.39 -3.11
C THR A 455 23.94 -15.33 -2.79
N VAL A 456 24.24 -14.42 -1.85
CA VAL A 456 23.47 -13.21 -1.54
C VAL A 456 24.35 -11.98 -1.66
N SER A 457 24.00 -11.04 -2.52
CA SER A 457 24.64 -9.71 -2.57
C SER A 457 24.06 -8.81 -1.50
N VAL A 458 24.90 -7.97 -0.88
CA VAL A 458 24.46 -6.94 0.08
C VAL A 458 24.76 -5.57 -0.50
N ILE A 459 23.79 -4.66 -0.45
CA ILE A 459 23.91 -3.29 -0.96
C ILE A 459 23.83 -2.32 0.22
N ASP A 460 24.77 -1.37 0.25
CA ASP A 460 24.74 -0.23 1.17
C ASP A 460 23.77 0.82 0.61
N PRO A 461 22.69 1.17 1.34
CA PRO A 461 21.67 2.10 0.86
C PRO A 461 22.17 3.54 0.79
N THR A 462 23.28 3.87 1.47
CA THR A 462 23.83 5.23 1.51
C THR A 462 24.66 5.54 0.28
N THR A 463 25.40 4.55 -0.22
CA THR A 463 26.25 4.69 -1.41
C THR A 463 25.62 4.10 -2.66
N ASN A 464 24.57 3.27 -2.52
CA ASN A 464 23.99 2.47 -3.59
C ASN A 464 25.04 1.62 -4.31
N THR A 465 25.91 0.96 -3.54
CA THR A 465 26.93 0.04 -4.03
C THR A 465 26.93 -1.26 -3.24
N THR A 466 27.43 -2.34 -3.84
CA THR A 466 27.61 -3.60 -3.12
C THR A 466 28.64 -3.45 -1.99
N VAL A 467 28.34 -4.06 -0.85
CA VAL A 467 29.22 -4.06 0.33
C VAL A 467 30.43 -4.95 0.04
N SER A 468 31.62 -4.44 0.40
CA SER A 468 32.87 -5.18 0.23
C SER A 468 32.86 -6.50 1.03
N GLY A 469 33.37 -7.57 0.42
CA GLY A 469 33.33 -8.91 1.01
C GLY A 469 32.06 -9.71 0.71
N THR A 470 31.15 -9.16 -0.09
CA THR A 470 29.97 -9.86 -0.65
C THR A 470 30.18 -10.10 -2.16
N PRO A 471 29.54 -11.11 -2.78
CA PRO A 471 28.36 -11.83 -2.31
C PRO A 471 28.65 -12.96 -1.31
N ILE A 472 27.71 -13.22 -0.41
CA ILE A 472 27.78 -14.20 0.69
C ILE A 472 27.36 -15.58 0.16
N PRO A 473 28.20 -16.62 0.20
CA PRO A 473 27.80 -17.97 -0.18
C PRO A 473 26.69 -18.51 0.72
N VAL A 474 25.64 -19.05 0.12
CA VAL A 474 24.53 -19.73 0.80
C VAL A 474 24.34 -21.13 0.20
N GLY A 475 23.16 -21.74 0.34
CA GLY A 475 22.86 -23.03 -0.28
C GLY A 475 22.53 -22.96 -1.77
N ASN A 476 22.17 -24.11 -2.33
CA ASN A 476 21.93 -24.25 -3.76
C ASN A 476 20.61 -23.59 -4.19
N THR A 477 20.69 -22.74 -5.23
CA THR A 477 19.53 -22.09 -5.85
C THR A 477 18.74 -21.22 -4.84
N PRO A 478 19.35 -20.19 -4.24
CA PRO A 478 18.66 -19.31 -3.31
C PRO A 478 17.52 -18.58 -4.02
N PHE A 479 16.40 -18.38 -3.32
CA PHE A 479 15.17 -17.83 -3.90
C PHE A 479 14.62 -16.67 -3.07
N GLY A 480 13.81 -16.94 -2.05
CA GLY A 480 13.30 -15.94 -1.12
C GLY A 480 14.34 -15.51 -0.10
N VAL A 481 14.21 -14.27 0.36
CA VAL A 481 15.00 -13.71 1.46
C VAL A 481 14.09 -12.86 2.33
N ALA A 482 14.28 -12.93 3.65
CA ALA A 482 13.58 -12.08 4.62
C ALA A 482 14.54 -11.72 5.75
N VAL A 483 14.29 -10.59 6.40
CA VAL A 483 15.08 -10.11 7.55
C VAL A 483 14.18 -10.06 8.77
N ASN A 484 14.63 -10.62 9.90
CA ASN A 484 13.89 -10.51 11.16
C ASN A 484 14.09 -9.11 11.79
N PRO A 485 13.26 -8.71 12.78
CA PRO A 485 13.45 -7.44 13.49
C PRO A 485 14.82 -7.29 14.18
N GLY A 486 15.50 -8.39 14.51
CA GLY A 486 16.86 -8.40 15.08
C GLY A 486 17.97 -8.17 14.05
N GLY A 487 17.67 -8.27 12.76
CA GLY A 487 18.60 -8.10 11.65
C GLY A 487 19.08 -9.39 10.98
N ASP A 488 18.84 -10.58 11.55
CA ASP A 488 19.23 -11.85 10.93
C ASP A 488 18.47 -12.06 9.61
N VAL A 489 19.20 -12.57 8.62
CA VAL A 489 18.68 -12.75 7.26
C VAL A 489 18.47 -14.23 6.97
N TYR A 490 17.25 -14.59 6.58
CA TYR A 490 16.84 -15.96 6.28
C TYR A 490 16.67 -16.12 4.77
N VAL A 491 17.32 -17.13 4.20
CA VAL A 491 17.39 -17.36 2.75
C VAL A 491 16.97 -18.78 2.42
N THR A 492 15.94 -18.95 1.60
CA THR A 492 15.49 -20.29 1.16
C THR A 492 16.38 -20.83 0.07
N ASN A 493 16.81 -22.09 0.19
CA ASN A 493 17.63 -22.80 -0.78
C ASN A 493 16.76 -23.84 -1.51
N LEU A 494 16.22 -23.47 -2.67
CA LEU A 494 15.17 -24.23 -3.38
C LEU A 494 15.58 -25.67 -3.66
N SER A 495 16.78 -25.88 -4.21
CA SER A 495 17.26 -27.22 -4.57
C SER A 495 17.80 -28.00 -3.37
N GLY A 496 18.02 -27.33 -2.25
CA GLY A 496 18.54 -27.92 -1.01
C GLY A 496 17.45 -28.36 -0.03
N GLY A 497 16.23 -27.84 -0.14
CA GLY A 497 15.18 -28.09 0.86
C GLY A 497 15.52 -27.49 2.23
N THR A 498 16.27 -26.39 2.26
CA THR A 498 16.77 -25.78 3.51
C THR A 498 16.62 -24.27 3.53
N VAL A 499 16.80 -23.68 4.71
CA VAL A 499 17.00 -22.23 4.92
C VAL A 499 18.38 -21.96 5.49
N SER A 500 19.13 -21.03 4.89
CA SER A 500 20.36 -20.49 5.44
C SER A 500 20.06 -19.25 6.28
N VAL A 501 20.78 -19.06 7.39
CA VAL A 501 20.71 -17.86 8.22
C VAL A 501 22.01 -17.09 8.07
N ILE A 502 21.96 -15.78 7.86
CA ILE A 502 23.13 -14.92 7.74
C ILE A 502 23.12 -13.93 8.91
N ASP A 503 24.25 -13.82 9.59
CA ASP A 503 24.50 -12.75 10.57
C ASP A 503 24.86 -11.47 9.80
N PRO A 504 24.06 -10.40 9.93
CA PRO A 504 24.25 -9.16 9.19
C PRO A 504 25.50 -8.38 9.64
N THR A 505 26.02 -8.67 10.84
CA THR A 505 27.19 -7.97 11.40
C THR A 505 28.49 -8.51 10.81
N THR A 506 28.56 -9.82 10.58
CA THR A 506 29.74 -10.49 10.01
C THR A 506 29.60 -10.76 8.51
N ASN A 507 28.38 -10.68 7.96
CA ASN A 507 28.05 -11.08 6.59
C ASN A 507 28.44 -12.54 6.29
N THR A 508 28.18 -13.44 7.24
CA THR A 508 28.46 -14.88 7.11
C THR A 508 27.26 -15.73 7.48
N VAL A 509 27.14 -16.89 6.84
CA VAL A 509 26.13 -17.89 7.22
C VAL A 509 26.42 -18.43 8.62
N THR A 510 25.39 -18.48 9.47
CA THR A 510 25.45 -19.03 10.83
C THR A 510 24.85 -20.43 10.88
N GLY A 511 25.50 -21.31 11.65
CA GLY A 511 25.04 -22.69 11.86
C GLY A 511 25.00 -23.55 10.59
N THR A 512 24.27 -24.65 10.67
CA THR A 512 23.97 -25.52 9.52
C THR A 512 22.65 -25.12 8.87
N PRO A 513 22.48 -25.23 7.54
CA PRO A 513 21.21 -24.95 6.89
C PRO A 513 20.05 -25.73 7.53
N ILE A 514 18.96 -25.03 7.82
CA ILE A 514 17.79 -25.54 8.55
C ILE A 514 16.94 -26.36 7.57
N PRO A 515 16.74 -27.67 7.78
CA PRO A 515 15.87 -28.47 6.93
C PRO A 515 14.41 -28.01 7.01
N VAL A 516 13.79 -27.83 5.85
CA VAL A 516 12.36 -27.53 5.70
C VAL A 516 11.74 -28.57 4.77
N GLY A 517 10.72 -28.22 3.98
CA GLY A 517 10.15 -29.09 2.96
C GLY A 517 10.86 -28.99 1.61
N ASN A 518 10.29 -29.66 0.61
CA ASN A 518 10.78 -29.68 -0.76
C ASN A 518 10.44 -28.37 -1.49
N ASN A 519 11.40 -27.89 -2.28
CA ASN A 519 11.30 -26.65 -3.06
C ASN A 519 10.83 -25.46 -2.21
N PRO A 520 11.61 -25.00 -1.22
CA PRO A 520 11.29 -23.79 -0.49
C PRO A 520 11.43 -22.56 -1.40
N TYR A 521 10.38 -21.73 -1.46
CA TYR A 521 10.31 -20.54 -2.32
C TYR A 521 10.29 -19.24 -1.52
N GLY A 522 9.13 -18.85 -0.98
CA GLY A 522 8.95 -17.66 -0.18
C GLY A 522 9.36 -17.88 1.27
N VAL A 523 9.84 -16.81 1.90
CA VAL A 523 10.10 -16.72 3.33
C VAL A 523 9.64 -15.37 3.85
N ALA A 524 9.02 -15.35 5.02
CA ALA A 524 8.63 -14.13 5.72
C ALA A 524 8.77 -14.31 7.23
N VAL A 525 9.00 -13.20 7.93
CA VAL A 525 9.17 -13.19 9.39
C VAL A 525 8.00 -12.42 10.01
N ASN A 526 7.37 -12.99 11.04
CA ASN A 526 6.32 -12.29 11.78
C ASN A 526 6.90 -11.34 12.84
N PRO A 527 6.10 -10.42 13.40
CA PRO A 527 6.55 -9.52 14.47
C PRO A 527 7.10 -10.23 15.72
N GLY A 528 6.63 -11.46 15.98
CA GLY A 528 7.13 -12.31 17.06
C GLY A 528 8.47 -13.00 16.77
N GLY A 529 9.01 -12.85 15.56
CA GLY A 529 10.29 -13.43 15.12
C GLY A 529 10.19 -14.80 14.44
N ASN A 530 9.03 -15.47 14.47
CA ASN A 530 8.84 -16.76 13.79
C ASN A 530 8.92 -16.59 12.27
N ILE A 531 9.59 -17.54 11.63
CA ILE A 531 9.84 -17.52 10.18
C ILE A 531 8.95 -18.54 9.50
N TYR A 532 8.24 -18.12 8.46
CA TYR A 532 7.32 -18.94 7.68
C TYR A 532 7.91 -19.18 6.30
N VAL A 533 7.98 -20.45 5.88
CA VAL A 533 8.64 -20.87 4.63
C VAL A 533 7.68 -21.71 3.81
N THR A 534 7.40 -21.30 2.57
CA THR A 534 6.51 -22.05 1.67
C THR A 534 7.27 -23.18 0.98
N ASN A 535 6.77 -24.41 1.10
CA ASN A 535 7.32 -25.60 0.46
C ASN A 535 6.44 -25.96 -0.75
N GLN A 536 6.82 -25.46 -1.93
CA GLN A 536 5.96 -25.47 -3.12
C GLN A 536 5.55 -26.87 -3.56
N ALA A 537 6.50 -27.81 -3.54
CA ALA A 537 6.26 -29.18 -4.01
C ALA A 537 5.44 -30.00 -3.01
N ASP A 538 5.47 -29.63 -1.72
CA ASP A 538 4.76 -30.34 -0.66
C ASP A 538 3.35 -29.79 -0.42
N GLY A 539 3.04 -28.56 -0.88
CA GLY A 539 1.76 -27.91 -0.57
C GLY A 539 1.65 -27.46 0.89
N THR A 540 2.78 -27.13 1.52
CA THR A 540 2.83 -26.81 2.96
C THR A 540 3.63 -25.54 3.28
N VAL A 541 3.49 -25.05 4.51
CA VAL A 541 4.34 -24.01 5.11
C VAL A 541 5.04 -24.57 6.35
N SER A 542 6.36 -24.44 6.41
CA SER A 542 7.15 -24.74 7.61
C SER A 542 7.28 -23.49 8.48
N VAL A 543 7.27 -23.66 9.80
CA VAL A 543 7.49 -22.56 10.77
C VAL A 543 8.80 -22.81 11.50
N ILE A 544 9.73 -21.86 11.47
CA ILE A 544 11.02 -21.93 12.16
C ILE A 544 10.99 -21.01 13.38
N ASP A 545 11.44 -21.54 14.52
CA ASP A 545 11.70 -20.73 15.71
C ASP A 545 13.07 -20.04 15.59
N PRO A 546 13.11 -18.70 15.66
CA PRO A 546 14.34 -17.92 15.47
C PRO A 546 15.39 -18.17 16.57
N THR A 547 14.95 -18.59 17.77
CA THR A 547 15.84 -18.78 18.92
C THR A 547 16.62 -20.08 18.83
N THR A 548 15.97 -21.13 18.33
CA THR A 548 16.54 -22.47 18.20
C THR A 548 17.03 -22.77 16.79
N ASN A 549 16.60 -21.99 15.78
CA ASN A 549 16.82 -22.25 14.36
C ASN A 549 16.37 -23.66 13.95
N THR A 550 15.19 -24.07 14.44
CA THR A 550 14.59 -25.38 14.15
C THR A 550 13.13 -25.23 13.70
N VAL A 551 12.67 -26.15 12.86
CA VAL A 551 11.25 -26.22 12.47
C VAL A 551 10.41 -26.66 13.66
N THR A 552 9.33 -25.94 13.90
CA THR A 552 8.37 -26.18 14.98
C THR A 552 7.07 -26.76 14.44
N GLY A 553 6.48 -27.68 15.19
CA GLY A 553 5.21 -28.30 14.84
C GLY A 553 5.26 -29.16 13.57
N THR A 554 4.09 -29.52 13.07
CA THR A 554 3.92 -30.16 11.76
C THR A 554 3.75 -29.09 10.68
N PRO A 555 4.30 -29.28 9.46
CA PRO A 555 4.08 -28.35 8.36
C PRO A 555 2.58 -28.08 8.13
N ILE A 556 2.24 -26.81 7.93
CA ILE A 556 0.86 -26.33 7.79
C ILE A 556 0.42 -26.58 6.35
N ALA A 557 -0.61 -27.41 6.15
CA ALA A 557 -1.17 -27.65 4.83
C ALA A 557 -1.89 -26.40 4.30
N VAL A 558 -1.61 -26.03 3.05
CA VAL A 558 -2.22 -24.91 2.34
C VAL A 558 -2.72 -25.37 0.95
N GLY A 559 -2.94 -24.45 0.01
CA GLY A 559 -3.28 -24.79 -1.36
C GLY A 559 -2.12 -25.38 -2.18
N SER A 560 -2.38 -25.69 -3.45
CA SER A 560 -1.37 -26.28 -4.33
C SER A 560 -0.35 -25.24 -4.80
N GLY A 561 0.93 -25.61 -4.72
CA GLY A 561 2.05 -24.79 -5.15
C GLY A 561 2.19 -23.48 -4.37
N PRO A 562 2.32 -23.51 -3.03
CA PRO A 562 2.55 -22.29 -2.26
C PRO A 562 3.86 -21.62 -2.69
N PHE A 563 3.82 -20.31 -2.93
CA PHE A 563 4.91 -19.59 -3.59
C PHE A 563 5.40 -18.38 -2.82
N GLY A 564 4.58 -17.33 -2.74
CA GLY A 564 4.85 -16.12 -1.98
C GLY A 564 4.23 -16.20 -0.59
N VAL A 565 4.90 -15.57 0.37
CA VAL A 565 4.39 -15.45 1.74
C VAL A 565 4.65 -14.05 2.26
N ALA A 566 3.67 -13.46 2.93
CA ALA A 566 3.79 -12.20 3.63
C ALA A 566 3.09 -12.28 4.98
N VAL A 567 3.49 -11.43 5.92
CA VAL A 567 2.91 -11.37 7.25
C VAL A 567 2.38 -9.96 7.49
N ASN A 568 1.18 -9.87 8.09
CA ASN A 568 0.69 -8.60 8.59
C ASN A 568 1.52 -8.17 9.81
N PRO A 569 2.21 -7.02 9.75
CA PRO A 569 3.13 -6.62 10.81
C PRO A 569 2.44 -6.18 12.11
N ASN A 570 1.13 -5.97 12.11
CA ASN A 570 0.36 -5.61 13.31
C ASN A 570 -0.26 -6.83 13.98
N THR A 571 -0.83 -7.74 13.18
CA THR A 571 -1.63 -8.86 13.68
C THR A 571 -0.89 -10.19 13.66
N GLY A 572 0.19 -10.30 12.88
CA GLY A 572 0.96 -11.53 12.69
C GLY A 572 0.30 -12.56 11.76
N TYR A 573 -0.88 -12.29 11.21
CA TYR A 573 -1.53 -13.18 10.23
C TYR A 573 -0.65 -13.36 9.00
N VAL A 574 -0.56 -14.60 8.52
CA VAL A 574 0.32 -14.98 7.41
C VAL A 574 -0.52 -15.27 6.17
N TYR A 575 -0.13 -14.70 5.04
CA TYR A 575 -0.82 -14.80 3.76
C TYR A 575 0.06 -15.52 2.77
N VAL A 576 -0.44 -16.61 2.18
CA VAL A 576 0.33 -17.51 1.32
C VAL A 576 -0.34 -17.64 -0.03
N THR A 577 0.35 -17.25 -1.11
CA THR A 577 -0.16 -17.43 -2.48
C THR A 577 0.00 -18.88 -2.92
N ASN A 578 -1.09 -19.48 -3.41
CA ASN A 578 -1.14 -20.86 -3.88
C ASN A 578 -1.19 -20.83 -5.41
N HIS A 579 0.01 -20.85 -6.01
CA HIS A 579 0.23 -20.55 -7.41
C HIS A 579 -0.61 -21.42 -8.34
N PHE A 580 -0.72 -22.73 -8.09
CA PHE A 580 -1.49 -23.63 -8.95
C PHE A 580 -2.97 -23.72 -8.59
N SER A 581 -3.38 -23.15 -7.45
CA SER A 581 -4.78 -23.14 -7.00
C SER A 581 -5.50 -21.83 -7.26
N ASN A 582 -4.80 -20.76 -7.65
CA ASN A 582 -5.35 -19.40 -7.81
C ASN A 582 -6.00 -18.86 -6.53
N THR A 583 -5.43 -19.20 -5.37
CA THR A 583 -5.94 -18.76 -4.06
C THR A 583 -4.86 -18.20 -3.15
N VAL A 584 -5.27 -17.46 -2.11
CA VAL A 584 -4.44 -17.11 -0.96
C VAL A 584 -4.96 -17.85 0.28
N SER A 585 -4.05 -18.50 1.02
CA SER A 585 -4.36 -19.10 2.31
C SER A 585 -4.00 -18.12 3.43
N VAL A 586 -4.89 -17.94 4.40
CA VAL A 586 -4.69 -17.08 5.57
C VAL A 586 -4.44 -17.97 6.78
N ILE A 587 -3.26 -17.86 7.40
CA ILE A 587 -2.85 -18.65 8.55
C ILE A 587 -2.86 -17.79 9.81
N ASP A 588 -3.50 -18.28 10.85
CA ASP A 588 -3.41 -17.70 12.19
C ASP A 588 -2.11 -18.20 12.87
N PRO A 589 -1.19 -17.29 13.21
CA PRO A 589 0.11 -17.67 13.78
C PRO A 589 -0.01 -18.27 15.18
N THR A 590 -1.11 -18.01 15.90
CA THR A 590 -1.31 -18.49 17.28
C THR A 590 -1.74 -19.95 17.32
N THR A 591 -2.55 -20.36 16.35
CA THR A 591 -3.06 -21.73 16.24
C THR A 591 -2.28 -22.56 15.21
N SER A 592 -1.48 -21.92 14.35
CA SER A 592 -0.81 -22.57 13.21
C SER A 592 -1.78 -23.28 12.28
N THR A 593 -2.95 -22.68 12.02
CA THR A 593 -4.00 -23.24 11.16
C THR A 593 -4.45 -22.26 10.09
N VAL A 594 -4.90 -22.80 8.95
CA VAL A 594 -5.53 -22.01 7.88
C VAL A 594 -6.94 -21.64 8.32
N THR A 595 -7.21 -20.35 8.39
CA THR A 595 -8.50 -19.77 8.81
C THR A 595 -9.37 -19.35 7.63
N ALA A 596 -8.76 -19.06 6.48
CA ALA A 596 -9.47 -18.73 5.25
C ALA A 596 -8.67 -19.14 4.00
N THR A 597 -9.39 -19.38 2.91
CA THR A 597 -8.84 -19.53 1.56
C THR A 597 -9.62 -18.61 0.64
N ILE A 598 -8.91 -17.71 -0.04
CA ILE A 598 -9.49 -16.59 -0.79
C ILE A 598 -9.12 -16.74 -2.26
N ASP A 599 -10.10 -16.75 -3.15
CA ASP A 599 -9.86 -16.78 -4.59
C ASP A 599 -9.26 -15.46 -5.08
N VAL A 600 -8.22 -15.55 -5.92
CA VAL A 600 -7.53 -14.40 -6.52
C VAL A 600 -7.35 -14.62 -8.02
N GLY A 601 -6.58 -13.77 -8.69
CA GLY A 601 -6.26 -13.92 -10.11
C GLY A 601 -5.45 -15.18 -10.42
N ALA A 602 -5.19 -15.38 -11.72
CA ALA A 602 -4.51 -16.58 -12.20
C ALA A 602 -3.02 -16.58 -11.84
N LEU A 603 -2.52 -17.72 -11.36
CA LEU A 603 -1.13 -17.95 -11.00
C LEU A 603 -0.57 -16.88 -10.02
N PRO A 604 -1.13 -16.74 -8.81
CA PRO A 604 -0.66 -15.76 -7.85
C PRO A 604 0.81 -16.03 -7.48
N PHE A 605 1.59 -14.96 -7.33
CA PHE A 605 3.04 -15.03 -7.20
C PHE A 605 3.51 -14.30 -5.94
N GLY A 606 3.93 -13.03 -6.05
CA GLY A 606 4.30 -12.20 -4.91
C GLY A 606 3.08 -11.71 -4.13
N VAL A 607 3.27 -11.51 -2.84
CA VAL A 607 2.26 -10.97 -1.93
C VAL A 607 2.91 -9.98 -0.97
N ALA A 608 2.22 -8.89 -0.65
CA ALA A 608 2.62 -7.92 0.35
C ALA A 608 1.40 -7.46 1.17
N VAL A 609 1.66 -7.03 2.40
CA VAL A 609 0.63 -6.49 3.29
C VAL A 609 0.95 -5.03 3.57
N ASP A 610 -0.03 -4.15 3.41
CA ASP A 610 0.08 -2.77 3.84
C ASP A 610 0.04 -2.70 5.38
N PRO A 611 1.11 -2.20 6.02
CA PRO A 611 1.21 -2.12 7.47
C PRO A 611 0.18 -1.16 8.10
N THR A 612 -0.41 -0.25 7.33
CA THR A 612 -1.34 0.77 7.84
C THR A 612 -2.78 0.27 7.75
N THR A 613 -3.17 -0.24 6.57
CA THR A 613 -4.55 -0.65 6.29
C THR A 613 -4.81 -2.13 6.54
N GLY A 614 -3.77 -2.96 6.56
CA GLY A 614 -3.88 -4.41 6.58
C GLY A 614 -4.29 -5.02 5.24
N HIS A 615 -4.47 -4.21 4.18
CA HIS A 615 -4.77 -4.71 2.84
C HIS A 615 -3.65 -5.59 2.30
N VAL A 616 -4.05 -6.67 1.63
CA VAL A 616 -3.10 -7.62 1.05
C VAL A 616 -3.14 -7.50 -0.46
N TYR A 617 -1.97 -7.27 -1.06
CA TYR A 617 -1.79 -7.11 -2.49
C TYR A 617 -1.09 -8.33 -3.06
N VAL A 618 -1.67 -8.94 -4.09
CA VAL A 618 -1.21 -10.20 -4.68
C VAL A 618 -0.99 -10.00 -6.17
N ALA A 619 0.26 -10.17 -6.63
CA ALA A 619 0.58 -10.16 -8.05
C ALA A 619 0.13 -11.47 -8.71
N ASN A 620 -0.64 -11.37 -9.80
CA ASN A 620 -1.16 -12.53 -10.55
C ASN A 620 -0.47 -12.57 -11.90
N ILE A 621 0.52 -13.45 -12.04
CA ILE A 621 1.48 -13.38 -13.14
C ILE A 621 0.84 -13.61 -14.51
N ASP A 622 -0.14 -14.51 -14.62
CA ASP A 622 -0.73 -14.87 -15.91
C ASP A 622 -1.82 -13.90 -16.37
N SER A 623 -2.45 -13.18 -15.42
CA SER A 623 -3.55 -12.26 -15.73
C SER A 623 -3.13 -10.80 -15.89
N GLY A 624 -1.86 -10.46 -15.62
CA GLY A 624 -1.39 -9.06 -15.71
C GLY A 624 -2.06 -8.14 -14.67
N THR A 625 -2.43 -8.69 -13.51
CA THR A 625 -3.25 -7.98 -12.51
C THR A 625 -2.73 -8.13 -11.09
N VAL A 626 -3.11 -7.22 -10.22
CA VAL A 626 -2.98 -7.33 -8.76
C VAL A 626 -4.35 -7.54 -8.13
N SER A 627 -4.49 -8.53 -7.25
CA SER A 627 -5.66 -8.70 -6.41
C SER A 627 -5.44 -7.99 -5.08
N VAL A 628 -6.42 -7.21 -4.64
CA VAL A 628 -6.44 -6.50 -3.36
C VAL A 628 -7.47 -7.16 -2.47
N ILE A 629 -7.02 -7.75 -1.36
CA ILE A 629 -7.86 -8.38 -0.36
C ILE A 629 -8.01 -7.38 0.79
N SER A 630 -9.26 -7.01 1.12
CA SER A 630 -9.54 -6.16 2.29
C SER A 630 -9.06 -6.84 3.57
N GLY A 631 -8.34 -6.09 4.41
CA GLY A 631 -7.74 -6.59 5.65
C GLY A 631 -8.72 -6.77 6.78
#